data_AF-A0A9C8KAK4-F1
#
_entry.id   AF-A0A9C8KAK4-F1
#
_cell.length_a   1.000
_cell.length_b   1.000
_cell.length_c   1.000
_cell.angle_alpha   90.00
_cell.angle_beta   90.00
_cell.angle_gamma   90.00
#
_symmetry.space_group_name_H-M   'P 1'
#
loop_
_entity.id
_entity.type
_entity.pdbx_description
1 polymer ?
#
loop_
_entity_poly.entity_id
_entity_poly.type
_entity_poly.pdbx_seq_one_letter_code
_entity_poly.pdbx_strand_id
1 'polypeptide(L)'
;FMGTVIGMIQAFQKISAVGNLSASLIAGDIQVALLTTVFGLITAIILQIFYNYIIAKIDSIVNDMEDSSIVLIDMLVDHTKDVVVVKK
;
A
#
# COMPACT_ATOMS: atom_id res chain seq x y z
N PHE A 1 -14.98 -2.20 4.30
CA PHE A 1 -15.84 -3.18 3.60
C PHE A 1 -16.47 -4.18 4.55
N MET A 2 -15.69 -4.90 5.38
CA MET A 2 -16.25 -5.85 6.35
C MET A 2 -17.25 -5.20 7.32
N GLY A 3 -16.91 -4.04 7.90
CA GLY A 3 -17.81 -3.30 8.80
C GLY A 3 -19.12 -2.86 8.14
N THR A 4 -19.07 -2.54 6.84
CA THR A 4 -20.23 -2.16 6.03
C THR A 4 -21.20 -3.33 5.87
N VAL A 5 -20.67 -4.52 5.57
CA VAL A 5 -21.47 -5.75 5.44
C VAL A 5 -22.07 -6.15 6.80
N ILE A 6 -21.30 -6.06 7.88
CA ILE A 6 -21.77 -6.39 9.24
C ILE A 6 -22.92 -5.45 9.67
N GLY A 7 -22.79 -4.14 9.47
CA GLY A 7 -23.85 -3.18 9.81
C GLY A 7 -25.15 -3.44 9.04
N MET A 8 -25.04 -3.79 7.75
CA MET A 8 -26.22 -4.15 6.95
C MET A 8 -26.87 -5.47 7.41
N ILE A 9 -26.08 -6.48 7.78
CA ILE A 9 -26.62 -7.74 8.32
C ILE A 9 -27.42 -7.47 9.61
N GLN A 10 -26.89 -6.64 10.51
CA GLN A 10 -27.57 -6.29 11.76
C GLN A 10 -28.88 -5.52 11.51
N ALA A 11 -28.87 -4.58 10.56
CA ALA A 11 -30.07 -3.86 10.15
C ALA A 11 -31.17 -4.82 9.67
N PHE A 12 -30.84 -5.78 8.81
CA PHE A 12 -31.80 -6.78 8.31
C PHE A 12 -32.27 -7.77 9.38
N GLN A 13 -31.42 -8.15 10.33
CA GLN A 13 -31.83 -8.98 11.47
C GLN A 13 -32.90 -8.28 12.33
N LYS A 14 -32.76 -6.97 12.57
CA LYS A 14 -33.77 -6.19 13.31
C LYS A 14 -35.09 -6.08 12.55
N ILE A 15 -35.03 -5.89 11.23
CA ILE A 15 -36.23 -5.89 10.38
C ILE A 15 -36.94 -7.25 10.47
N SER A 16 -36.18 -8.35 10.37
CA SER A 16 -36.74 -9.70 10.44
C SER A 16 -37.36 -10.02 11.81
N ALA A 17 -36.85 -9.44 12.90
CA ALA A 17 -37.34 -9.70 14.25
C ALA A 17 -38.63 -8.92 14.58
N VAL A 18 -38.76 -7.68 14.10
CA VAL A 18 -39.90 -6.81 14.39
C VAL A 18 -41.02 -6.96 13.35
N GLY A 19 -40.70 -7.46 12.15
CA GLY A 19 -41.67 -7.64 11.06
C GLY A 19 -42.17 -6.32 10.45
N ASN A 20 -41.65 -5.18 10.90
CA ASN A 20 -42.00 -3.84 10.43
C ASN A 20 -40.72 -3.08 10.04
N LEU A 21 -40.77 -2.43 8.88
CA LEU A 21 -39.72 -1.54 8.39
C LEU A 21 -39.90 -0.15 8.99
N SER A 22 -39.11 0.17 10.02
CA SER A 22 -38.98 1.54 10.50
C SER A 22 -37.56 2.04 10.27
N ALA A 23 -37.43 3.18 9.58
CA ALA A 23 -36.14 3.77 9.26
C ALA A 23 -35.35 4.12 10.55
N SER A 24 -36.05 4.53 11.60
CA SER A 24 -35.42 4.82 12.90
C SER A 24 -34.81 3.60 13.58
N LEU A 25 -35.30 2.38 13.30
CA LEU A 25 -34.79 1.15 13.90
C LEU A 25 -33.44 0.72 13.31
N ILE A 26 -33.22 0.99 12.02
CA ILE A 26 -32.01 0.58 11.29
C ILE A 26 -31.00 1.70 11.11
N ALA A 27 -31.37 2.96 11.39
CA ALA A 27 -30.53 4.13 11.16
C ALA A 27 -29.15 4.02 11.84
N GLY A 28 -29.10 3.49 13.07
CA GLY A 28 -27.84 3.32 13.80
C GLY A 28 -26.89 2.31 13.15
N ASP A 29 -27.41 1.18 12.66
CA ASP A 29 -26.56 0.13 12.08
C ASP A 29 -26.01 0.56 10.71
N ILE A 30 -26.81 1.28 9.93
CA ILE A 30 -26.38 1.88 8.66
C ILE A 30 -25.37 3.01 8.91
N GLN A 31 -25.54 3.80 9.96
CA GLN A 31 -24.56 4.82 10.34
C GLN A 31 -23.18 4.21 10.63
N VAL A 32 -23.14 3.10 11.37
CA VAL A 32 -21.88 2.37 11.63
C VAL A 32 -21.29 1.83 10.33
N ALA A 33 -22.12 1.29 9.43
CA ALA A 33 -21.68 0.82 8.12
C ALA A 33 -20.98 1.94 7.32
N LEU A 34 -21.56 3.14 7.29
CA LEU A 34 -21.00 4.31 6.59
C LEU A 34 -19.71 4.82 7.27
N LEU A 35 -19.69 4.86 8.60
CA LEU A 35 -18.53 5.31 9.36
C LEU A 35 -17.29 4.44 9.06
N THR A 36 -17.45 3.12 9.04
CA THR A 36 -16.34 2.20 8.73
C THR A 36 -15.81 2.34 7.30
N THR A 37 -16.64 2.81 6.35
CA THR A 37 -16.21 3.12 4.98
C THR A 37 -15.32 4.34 4.95
N VAL A 38 -15.71 5.42 5.64
CA VAL A 38 -14.91 6.65 5.74
C VAL A 38 -13.55 6.36 6.40
N PHE A 39 -13.54 5.62 7.50
CA PHE A 39 -12.29 5.21 8.15
C PHE A 39 -11.40 4.37 7.23
N GLY A 40 -11.98 3.47 6.44
CA GLY A 40 -11.25 2.70 5.43
C GLY A 40 -10.58 3.59 4.39
N LEU A 41 -11.27 4.61 3.89
CA LEU A 41 -10.73 5.56 2.93
C LEU A 41 -9.59 6.40 3.52
N ILE A 42 -9.74 6.90 4.75
CA ILE A 42 -8.70 7.67 5.42
C ILE A 42 -7.44 6.82 5.59
N THR A 43 -7.60 5.58 6.08
CA THR A 43 -6.49 4.65 6.30
C THR A 43 -5.81 4.29 4.97
N ALA A 44 -6.59 4.09 3.90
CA ALA A 44 -6.06 3.79 2.57
C ALA A 44 -5.21 4.95 2.01
N ILE A 45 -5.64 6.20 2.17
CA ILE A 45 -4.86 7.38 1.73
C ILE A 45 -3.52 7.43 2.45
N ILE A 46 -3.52 7.23 3.76
CA ILE A 46 -2.28 7.23 4.57
C ILE A 46 -1.33 6.13 4.08
N LEU A 47 -1.83 4.90 3.93
CA LEU A 47 -1.04 3.77 3.43
C LEU A 47 -0.49 4.03 2.02
N GLN A 48 -1.26 4.67 1.14
CA GLN A 48 -0.81 5.00 -0.21
C GLN A 48 0.40 5.94 -0.20
N ILE A 49 0.41 6.93 0.70
CA ILE A 49 1.55 7.84 0.86
C ILE A 49 2.79 7.07 1.32
N PHE A 50 2.65 6.22 2.33
CA PHE A 50 3.76 5.39 2.82
C PHE A 50 4.28 4.41 1.76
N TYR A 51 3.38 3.79 0.99
CA TYR A 51 3.75 2.91 -0.10
C TYR A 51 4.62 3.63 -1.13
N ASN A 52 4.19 4.81 -1.58
CA ASN A 52 4.96 5.61 -2.54
C ASN A 52 6.32 6.03 -1.98
N TYR A 53 6.40 6.36 -0.68
CA TYR A 53 7.67 6.69 -0.01
C TYR A 53 8.63 5.49 0.01
N ILE A 54 8.14 4.30 0.33
CA ILE A 54 8.97 3.08 0.35
C ILE A 54 9.48 2.75 -1.05
N ILE A 55 8.62 2.84 -2.07
CA ILE A 55 9.02 2.61 -3.47
C ILE A 55 10.12 3.60 -3.89
N ALA A 56 9.93 4.90 -3.65
CA ALA A 56 10.94 5.90 -3.97
C ALA A 56 12.29 5.62 -3.27
N LYS A 57 12.24 5.12 -2.03
CA LYS A 57 13.45 4.73 -1.29
C LYS A 57 14.12 3.49 -1.88
N ILE A 58 13.34 2.50 -2.31
CA ILE A 58 13.85 1.30 -2.99
C ILE A 58 14.52 1.72 -4.31
N ASP A 59 13.89 2.56 -5.11
CA ASP A 59 14.45 3.03 -6.38
C ASP A 59 15.80 3.76 -6.17
N SER A 60 15.90 4.60 -5.12
CA SER A 60 17.17 5.25 -4.77
C SER A 60 18.26 4.23 -4.43
N ILE A 61 17.94 3.20 -3.65
CA ILE A 61 18.91 2.16 -3.28
C ILE A 61 19.35 1.36 -4.52
N VAL A 62 18.41 1.08 -5.43
CA VAL A 62 18.72 0.39 -6.69
C VAL A 62 19.65 1.24 -7.56
N ASN A 63 19.42 2.55 -7.66
CA ASN A 63 20.33 3.46 -8.37
C ASN A 63 21.73 3.46 -7.75
N ASP A 64 21.85 3.52 -6.42
CA ASP A 64 23.16 3.48 -5.75
C ASP A 64 23.91 2.15 -6.01
N MET A 65 23.17 1.04 -6.09
CA MET A 65 23.71 -0.27 -6.46
C MET A 65 24.15 -0.34 -7.92
N GLU A 66 23.41 0.29 -8.82
CA GLU A 66 23.75 0.38 -10.24
C GLU A 66 25.05 1.18 -10.43
N ASP A 67 25.15 2.34 -9.80
CA ASP A 67 26.36 3.18 -9.81
C ASP A 67 27.58 2.42 -9.28
N SER A 68 27.41 1.72 -8.15
CA SER A 68 28.48 0.89 -7.57
C SER A 68 28.93 -0.24 -8.51
N SER A 69 28.00 -0.81 -9.27
CA SER A 69 28.28 -1.87 -10.24
C SER A 69 29.03 -1.32 -11.46
N ILE A 70 28.68 -0.13 -11.93
CA ILE A 70 29.41 0.56 -13.02
C ILE A 70 30.85 0.83 -12.59
N VAL A 71 31.05 1.38 -11.40
CA VAL A 71 32.39 1.66 -10.85
C VAL A 71 33.23 0.38 -10.75
N LEU A 72 32.64 -0.74 -10.36
CA LEU A 72 33.32 -2.03 -10.34
C LEU A 72 33.77 -2.46 -11.74
N ILE A 73 32.90 -2.32 -12.75
CA ILE A 73 33.23 -2.66 -14.14
C ILE A 73 34.35 -1.77 -14.67
N ASP A 74 34.30 -0.46 -14.41
CA ASP A 74 35.35 0.47 -14.83
C ASP A 74 36.71 0.11 -14.23
N MET A 75 36.76 -0.21 -12.93
CA MET A 75 37.99 -0.68 -12.28
C MET A 75 38.55 -1.97 -12.91
N LEU A 76 37.69 -2.92 -13.28
CA LEU A 76 38.10 -4.17 -13.93
C LEU A 76 38.65 -3.92 -15.34
N VAL A 77 38.04 -3.00 -16.09
CA VAL A 77 38.48 -2.62 -17.44
C VAL A 77 39.83 -1.93 -17.39
N ASP A 78 40.04 -0.99 -16.47
CA ASP A 78 41.30 -0.27 -16.35
C ASP A 78 42.44 -1.19 -15.88
N HIS A 79 42.18 -2.10 -14.93
CA HIS A 79 43.18 -3.11 -14.55
C HIS A 79 43.57 -4.02 -15.72
N THR A 80 42.62 -4.35 -16.60
CA THR A 80 42.91 -5.16 -17.80
C THR A 80 43.80 -4.41 -18.79
N LYS A 81 43.63 -3.10 -18.95
CA LYS A 81 44.49 -2.28 -19.83
C LYS A 81 45.91 -2.19 -19.30
N ASP A 82 46.09 -2.00 -18.00
CA ASP A 82 47.43 -1.92 -17.38
C ASP A 82 48.23 -3.21 -17.57
N VAL A 83 47.59 -4.38 -17.44
CA VAL A 83 48.23 -5.69 -17.66
C VAL A 83 48.69 -5.87 -19.12
N VAL A 84 47.98 -5.30 -20.09
CA VAL A 84 48.34 -5.40 -21.52
C VAL A 84 49.47 -4.43 -21.89
N VAL A 85 49.53 -3.25 -21.29
CA VAL A 85 50.61 -2.27 -21.53
C VAL A 85 51.93 -2.72 -20.90
N VAL A 86 51.92 -3.31 -19.71
CA VAL A 86 53.14 -3.82 -19.04
C VAL A 86 53.73 -5.05 -19.76
N LYS A 87 52.92 -5.78 -20.55
CA LYS A 87 53.38 -6.92 -21.36
C LYS A 87 53.95 -6.56 -22.74
N LYS A 88 53.96 -5.29 -23.12
CA LYS A 88 54.44 -4.81 -24.44
C LYS A 88 55.76 -4.05 -24.28
#